data_AF-A0A841FXF8-F1
#
_entry.id   AF-A0A841FXF8-F1
#
_cell.length_a   1.000
_cell.length_b   1.000
_cell.length_c   1.000
_cell.angle_alpha   90.00
_cell.angle_beta   90.00
_cell.angle_gamma   90.00
#
_symmetry.space_group_name_H-M   'P 1'
#
loop_
_entity.id
_entity.type
_entity.pdbx_description
1 polymer ?
#
loop_
_entity_poly.entity_id
_entity_poly.type
_entity_poly.pdbx_seq_one_letter_code
_entity_poly.pdbx_strand_id
1 'polypeptide(L)'
;MNMRFEEFLGVPMLPVPNIGWDEIEAELGLVLPADYKAWGDRYRTIRIAEYLIIENLRSLFGQGTAGNLRDRVASPFGYIRDAVRRDASAPLRTTTGLFPYQAQVLNFYPESSGLLYVGLGDNNEVVGLLPPGGDRNDWKIVVTDAREWWIYDGKFEDFLKAIVTGGIECDLFPWLSEQPVVLEELVSYESTEGGVIPRWRRMS
;
A
#
# COMPACT_ATOMS: atom_id res chain seq x y z
N MET A 1 20.89 -2.81 -12.10
CA MET A 1 21.52 -2.69 -10.77
C MET A 1 20.38 -2.61 -9.79
N ASN A 2 20.10 -3.65 -9.01
CA ASN A 2 19.02 -3.61 -8.01
C ASN A 2 19.45 -2.58 -6.96
N MET A 3 18.68 -1.49 -6.85
CA MET A 3 18.83 -0.57 -5.73
C MET A 3 18.44 -1.30 -4.45
N ARG A 4 19.03 -0.87 -3.35
CA ARG A 4 18.70 -1.38 -2.02
C ARG A 4 17.77 -0.38 -1.38
N PHE A 5 16.65 -0.85 -0.83
CA PHE A 5 15.69 0.00 -0.11
C PHE A 5 16.37 0.88 0.95
N GLU A 6 17.44 0.40 1.57
CA GLU A 6 18.24 1.12 2.57
C GLU A 6 18.85 2.43 2.04
N GLU A 7 19.04 2.58 0.73
CA GLU A 7 19.60 3.78 0.11
C GLU A 7 18.66 4.98 0.18
N PHE A 8 17.35 4.75 0.30
CA PHE A 8 16.35 5.82 0.37
C PHE A 8 15.41 5.70 1.57
N LEU A 9 15.21 4.51 2.13
CA LEU A 9 14.43 4.31 3.36
C LEU A 9 15.30 4.37 4.63
N GLY A 10 16.62 4.29 4.52
CA GLY A 10 17.51 4.12 5.66
C GLY A 10 17.51 2.69 6.21
N VAL A 11 18.28 2.47 7.28
CA VAL A 11 18.46 1.13 7.87
C VAL A 11 17.21 0.73 8.66
N PRO A 12 16.67 -0.49 8.48
CA PRO A 12 15.52 -0.93 9.25
C PRO A 12 15.83 -1.01 10.74
N MET A 13 14.88 -0.58 11.57
CA MET A 13 15.09 -0.46 13.01
C MET A 13 14.56 -1.64 13.82
N LEU A 14 13.58 -2.37 13.27
CA LEU A 14 12.86 -3.41 13.96
C LEU A 14 12.90 -4.73 13.18
N PRO A 15 12.93 -5.88 13.88
CA PRO A 15 12.84 -7.17 13.21
C PRO A 15 11.43 -7.38 12.64
N VAL A 16 11.35 -7.80 11.39
CA VAL A 16 10.08 -8.22 10.76
C VAL A 16 9.61 -9.54 11.40
N PRO A 17 8.29 -9.74 11.62
CA PRO A 17 7.76 -11.01 12.07
C PRO A 17 8.20 -12.18 11.18
N ASN A 18 8.55 -13.32 11.79
CA ASN A 18 9.02 -14.51 11.09
C ASN A 18 7.86 -15.34 10.50
N ILE A 19 7.07 -14.72 9.63
CA ILE A 19 6.01 -15.37 8.84
C ILE A 19 6.51 -15.54 7.41
N GLY A 20 6.33 -16.73 6.82
CA GLY A 20 6.77 -16.98 5.45
C GLY A 20 5.84 -16.33 4.43
N TRP A 21 6.41 -15.82 3.33
CA TRP A 21 5.59 -15.31 2.21
C TRP A 21 4.68 -16.38 1.61
N ASP A 22 5.12 -17.64 1.60
CA ASP A 22 4.30 -18.76 1.11
C ASP A 22 2.99 -18.91 1.92
N GLU A 23 3.02 -18.66 3.22
CA GLU A 23 1.83 -18.71 4.09
C GLU A 23 0.88 -17.54 3.78
N ILE A 24 1.42 -16.34 3.60
CA ILE A 24 0.66 -15.14 3.22
C ILE A 24 0.02 -15.32 1.84
N GLU A 25 0.79 -15.80 0.85
CA GLU A 25 0.32 -16.05 -0.52
C GLU A 25 -0.73 -17.16 -0.55
N ALA A 26 -0.56 -18.22 0.23
CA ALA A 26 -1.55 -19.29 0.39
C ALA A 26 -2.83 -18.79 1.04
N GLU A 27 -2.73 -17.95 2.09
CA GLU A 27 -3.92 -17.34 2.69
C GLU A 27 -4.61 -16.43 1.69
N LEU A 28 -3.90 -15.56 0.99
CA LEU A 28 -4.53 -14.61 0.05
C LEU A 28 -5.04 -15.27 -1.23
N GLY A 29 -4.45 -16.39 -1.65
CA GLY A 29 -4.70 -16.98 -2.97
C GLY A 29 -4.06 -16.19 -4.12
N LEU A 30 -2.96 -15.48 -3.84
CA LEU A 30 -2.27 -14.57 -4.77
C LEU A 30 -0.77 -14.84 -4.77
N VAL A 31 -0.09 -14.48 -5.86
CA VAL A 31 1.38 -14.44 -5.92
C VAL A 31 1.81 -12.98 -5.95
N LEU A 32 2.39 -12.50 -4.86
CA LEU A 32 2.72 -11.10 -4.63
C LEU A 32 3.97 -10.66 -5.42
N PRO A 33 4.12 -9.35 -5.70
CA PRO A 33 5.31 -8.81 -6.37
C PRO A 33 6.59 -9.16 -5.63
N ALA A 34 7.65 -9.52 -6.36
CA ALA A 34 8.93 -9.89 -5.77
C ALA A 34 9.59 -8.72 -5.02
N ASP A 35 9.46 -7.50 -5.51
CA ASP A 35 10.00 -6.28 -4.90
C ASP A 35 9.21 -5.86 -3.64
N TYR A 36 7.89 -6.02 -3.64
CA TYR A 36 7.07 -5.87 -2.41
C TYR A 36 7.50 -6.86 -1.33
N LYS A 37 7.73 -8.12 -1.70
CA LYS A 37 8.24 -9.14 -0.75
C LYS A 37 9.65 -8.81 -0.26
N ALA A 38 10.53 -8.37 -1.15
CA ALA A 38 11.90 -7.97 -0.80
C ALA A 38 11.94 -6.78 0.17
N TRP A 39 11.05 -5.79 -0.01
CA TRP A 39 10.85 -4.71 0.96
C TRP A 39 10.33 -5.26 2.30
N GLY A 40 9.28 -6.08 2.27
CA GLY A 40 8.66 -6.62 3.47
C GLY A 40 9.51 -7.67 4.21
N ASP A 41 10.61 -8.15 3.62
CA ASP A 41 11.64 -8.93 4.32
C ASP A 41 12.57 -8.08 5.20
N ARG A 42 12.57 -6.76 4.99
CA ARG A 42 13.49 -5.81 5.63
C ARG A 42 12.78 -4.88 6.59
N TYR A 43 11.67 -4.31 6.16
CA TYR A 43 10.95 -3.26 6.90
C TYR A 43 9.63 -3.80 7.42
N ARG A 44 9.20 -3.31 8.58
CA ARG A 44 7.79 -3.45 9.01
C ARG A 44 6.88 -2.53 8.22
N THR A 45 5.60 -2.48 8.57
CA THR A 45 4.73 -1.36 8.16
C THR A 45 5.44 -0.04 8.46
N ILE A 46 5.51 0.84 7.47
CA ILE A 46 6.14 2.16 7.59
C ILE A 46 5.11 3.27 7.48
N ARG A 47 5.44 4.41 8.06
CA ARG A 47 4.75 5.68 7.83
C ARG A 47 5.71 6.67 7.20
N ILE A 48 5.25 7.35 6.16
CA ILE A 48 6.02 8.28 5.35
C ILE A 48 5.40 9.67 5.48
N ALA A 49 6.25 10.66 5.77
CA ALA A 49 5.87 12.07 5.95
C ALA A 49 4.71 12.27 6.95
N GLU A 50 4.66 11.44 8.00
CA GLU A 50 3.59 11.39 9.00
C GLU A 50 2.16 11.18 8.44
N TYR A 51 2.03 10.89 7.15
CA TYR A 51 0.78 10.93 6.39
C TYR A 51 0.41 9.60 5.73
N LEU A 52 1.37 8.98 5.04
CA LEU A 52 1.11 7.77 4.24
C LEU A 52 1.62 6.54 4.97
N ILE A 53 0.72 5.62 5.31
CA ILE A 53 1.07 4.30 5.85
C ILE A 53 1.19 3.31 4.69
N ILE A 54 2.32 2.62 4.61
CA ILE A 54 2.51 1.47 3.73
C ILE A 54 2.62 0.22 4.59
N GLU A 55 1.62 -0.64 4.45
CA GLU A 55 1.47 -1.85 5.22
C GLU A 55 2.38 -2.96 4.70
N ASN A 56 3.06 -3.62 5.63
CA ASN A 56 3.71 -4.89 5.37
C ASN A 56 2.76 -6.01 5.80
N LEU A 57 2.32 -6.86 4.87
CA LEU A 57 1.40 -7.96 5.18
C LEU A 57 1.95 -8.93 6.24
N ARG A 58 3.27 -9.10 6.38
CA ARG A 58 3.88 -9.88 7.48
C ARG A 58 3.65 -9.22 8.83
N SER A 59 3.69 -7.88 8.88
CA SER A 59 3.38 -7.11 10.09
C SER A 59 1.90 -7.21 10.43
N LEU A 60 1.01 -7.11 9.44
CA LEU A 60 -0.43 -7.30 9.63
C LEU A 60 -0.79 -8.72 10.08
N PHE A 61 -0.14 -9.74 9.52
CA PHE A 61 -0.42 -11.14 9.84
C PHE A 61 0.09 -11.52 11.25
N GLY A 62 1.28 -11.06 11.63
CA GLY A 62 1.93 -11.44 12.89
C GLY A 62 1.41 -10.77 14.16
N GLN A 63 0.40 -9.90 14.06
CA GLN A 63 0.01 -9.03 15.16
C GLN A 63 -1.12 -9.53 16.07
N GLY A 64 -1.63 -10.75 15.89
CA GLY A 64 -2.54 -11.38 16.84
C GLY A 64 -3.86 -10.63 17.11
N THR A 65 -4.17 -9.64 16.28
CA THR A 65 -5.42 -8.89 16.28
C THR A 65 -6.57 -9.76 15.77
N ALA A 66 -7.81 -9.49 16.20
CA ALA A 66 -8.99 -10.20 15.71
C ALA A 66 -9.16 -10.03 14.19
N GLY A 67 -9.36 -11.13 13.47
CA GLY A 67 -9.57 -11.17 12.01
C GLY A 67 -8.46 -11.90 11.25
N ASN A 68 -8.80 -12.55 10.14
CA ASN A 68 -7.80 -13.16 9.23
C ASN A 68 -7.21 -12.09 8.29
N LEU A 69 -6.09 -12.39 7.62
CA LEU A 69 -5.43 -11.46 6.71
C LEU A 69 -6.36 -11.06 5.56
N ARG A 70 -7.19 -11.98 5.04
CA ARG A 70 -8.13 -11.68 3.95
C ARG A 70 -9.07 -10.54 4.29
N ASP A 71 -9.67 -10.57 5.47
CA ASP A 71 -10.59 -9.53 5.94
C ASP A 71 -9.86 -8.20 6.12
N ARG A 72 -8.59 -8.24 6.57
CA ARG A 72 -7.76 -7.04 6.76
C ARG A 72 -7.41 -6.34 5.45
N VAL A 73 -7.13 -7.10 4.39
CA VAL A 73 -6.83 -6.51 3.07
C VAL A 73 -8.09 -6.20 2.24
N ALA A 74 -9.23 -6.79 2.57
CA ALA A 74 -10.50 -6.53 1.88
C ALA A 74 -11.29 -5.36 2.49
N SER A 75 -11.29 -5.22 3.82
CA SER A 75 -12.15 -4.27 4.53
C SER A 75 -11.89 -2.78 4.21
N PRO A 76 -10.65 -2.30 3.93
CA PRO A 76 -10.41 -0.91 3.61
C PRO A 76 -11.11 -0.44 2.33
N PHE A 77 -11.46 -1.35 1.41
CA PHE A 77 -12.19 -1.04 0.19
C PHE A 77 -13.72 -0.90 0.39
N GLY A 78 -14.25 -1.09 1.60
CA GLY A 78 -15.70 -1.08 1.84
C GLY A 78 -16.40 0.18 1.33
N TYR A 79 -15.91 1.36 1.73
CA TYR A 79 -16.49 2.63 1.29
C TYR A 79 -16.20 2.92 -0.20
N ILE A 80 -15.03 2.49 -0.72
CA ILE A 80 -14.66 2.65 -2.13
C ILE A 80 -15.63 1.86 -3.01
N ARG A 81 -15.92 0.61 -2.64
CA ARG A 81 -16.91 -0.23 -3.34
C ARG A 81 -18.28 0.43 -3.38
N ASP A 82 -18.72 0.99 -2.26
CA ASP A 82 -20.02 1.68 -2.19
C ASP A 82 -20.04 2.96 -3.02
N ALA A 83 -18.95 3.72 -3.05
CA ALA A 83 -18.82 4.91 -3.88
C ALA A 83 -18.82 4.57 -5.37
N VAL A 84 -18.00 3.60 -5.82
CA VAL A 84 -17.95 3.14 -7.22
C VAL A 84 -19.31 2.62 -7.70
N ARG A 85 -20.07 1.94 -6.83
CA ARG A 85 -21.44 1.49 -7.14
C ARG A 85 -22.43 2.63 -7.34
N ARG A 86 -22.23 3.77 -6.67
CA ARG A 86 -23.13 4.94 -6.72
C ARG A 86 -22.79 5.89 -7.85
N ASP A 87 -21.50 6.08 -8.12
CA ASP A 87 -21.01 6.95 -9.19
C ASP A 87 -19.85 6.28 -9.92
N ALA A 88 -20.18 5.78 -11.09
CA ALA A 88 -19.32 4.94 -11.89
C ALA A 88 -18.41 5.81 -12.82
N SER A 89 -18.58 7.13 -12.84
CA SER A 89 -17.97 8.00 -13.86
C SER A 89 -16.57 8.55 -13.53
N ALA A 90 -15.99 8.15 -12.38
CA ALA A 90 -14.68 8.64 -11.93
C ALA A 90 -13.58 8.42 -13.00
N PRO A 91 -12.89 9.49 -13.43
CA PRO A 91 -11.78 9.38 -14.37
C PRO A 91 -10.59 8.70 -13.71
N LEU A 92 -9.87 7.89 -14.47
CA LEU A 92 -8.67 7.20 -14.02
C LEU A 92 -7.43 7.80 -14.70
N ARG A 93 -6.50 8.25 -13.88
CA ARG A 93 -5.26 8.93 -14.27
C ARG A 93 -4.08 7.99 -14.09
N THR A 94 -3.01 8.24 -14.83
CA THR A 94 -1.72 7.56 -14.69
C THR A 94 -0.59 8.56 -14.61
N THR A 95 0.60 8.07 -14.27
CA THR A 95 1.86 8.83 -14.37
C THR A 95 2.10 9.44 -15.76
N THR A 96 1.55 8.87 -16.82
CA THR A 96 1.76 9.32 -18.21
C THR A 96 0.56 10.04 -18.84
N GLY A 97 -0.51 10.29 -18.07
CA GLY A 97 -1.74 10.95 -18.56
C GLY A 97 -3.01 10.16 -18.26
N LEU A 98 -4.09 10.42 -19.01
CA LEU A 98 -5.37 9.70 -18.84
C LEU A 98 -5.23 8.23 -19.23
N PHE A 99 -5.69 7.32 -18.37
CA PHE A 99 -5.77 5.91 -18.71
C PHE A 99 -6.98 5.67 -19.62
N PRO A 100 -6.92 4.72 -20.56
CA PRO A 100 -8.03 4.50 -21.51
C PRO A 100 -9.26 3.83 -20.89
N TYR A 101 -9.25 3.52 -19.58
CA TYR A 101 -10.36 2.87 -18.88
C TYR A 101 -10.93 3.73 -17.76
N GLN A 102 -12.23 3.58 -17.50
CA GLN A 102 -12.89 4.17 -16.33
C GLN A 102 -12.64 3.30 -15.08
N ALA A 103 -12.70 3.90 -13.89
CA ALA A 103 -12.48 3.21 -12.62
C ALA A 103 -13.40 2.00 -12.37
N GLN A 104 -14.56 1.94 -13.05
CA GLN A 104 -15.52 0.82 -13.00
C GLN A 104 -14.93 -0.55 -13.37
N VAL A 105 -13.77 -0.57 -14.03
CA VAL A 105 -13.14 -1.80 -14.52
C VAL A 105 -12.30 -2.49 -13.43
N LEU A 106 -12.00 -1.81 -12.32
CA LEU A 106 -11.21 -2.38 -11.24
C LEU A 106 -12.08 -3.19 -10.28
N ASN A 107 -11.77 -4.48 -10.18
CA ASN A 107 -12.28 -5.34 -9.11
C ASN A 107 -11.50 -5.08 -7.81
N PHE A 108 -11.95 -5.67 -6.70
CA PHE A 108 -11.31 -5.55 -5.39
C PHE A 108 -11.06 -6.93 -4.79
N TYR A 109 -9.96 -7.13 -4.09
CA TYR A 109 -9.75 -8.39 -3.37
C TYR A 109 -10.96 -8.72 -2.45
N PRO A 110 -11.57 -9.93 -2.51
CA PRO A 110 -10.96 -11.21 -2.89
C PRO A 110 -11.13 -11.66 -4.35
N GLU A 111 -11.64 -10.81 -5.25
CA GLU A 111 -11.62 -11.14 -6.68
C GLU A 111 -10.16 -11.34 -7.15
N SER A 112 -9.89 -12.34 -7.99
CA SER A 112 -8.52 -12.75 -8.34
C SER A 112 -7.73 -11.71 -9.15
N SER A 113 -8.43 -10.82 -9.85
CA SER A 113 -7.87 -9.62 -10.51
C SER A 113 -8.13 -8.34 -9.71
N GLY A 114 -8.54 -8.48 -8.45
CA GLY A 114 -8.97 -7.38 -7.60
C GLY A 114 -7.80 -6.66 -6.95
N LEU A 115 -7.96 -5.36 -6.76
CA LEU A 115 -7.02 -4.51 -6.05
C LEU A 115 -6.82 -5.01 -4.61
N LEU A 116 -5.55 -5.22 -4.23
CA LEU A 116 -5.14 -5.69 -2.91
C LEU A 116 -4.65 -4.51 -2.06
N TYR A 117 -5.22 -4.30 -0.88
CA TYR A 117 -4.85 -3.19 0.00
C TYR A 117 -3.43 -3.35 0.54
N VAL A 118 -2.64 -2.28 0.48
CA VAL A 118 -1.30 -2.20 1.07
C VAL A 118 -0.97 -0.85 1.69
N GLY A 119 -1.90 0.10 1.75
CA GLY A 119 -1.62 1.38 2.38
C GLY A 119 -2.79 2.32 2.47
N LEU A 120 -2.64 3.32 3.33
CA LEU A 120 -3.67 4.29 3.66
C LEU A 120 -3.02 5.65 3.92
N GLY A 121 -3.56 6.70 3.29
CA GLY A 121 -3.30 8.09 3.63
C GLY A 121 -4.28 8.62 4.67
N ASP A 122 -3.90 9.68 5.38
CA ASP A 122 -4.71 10.24 6.48
C ASP A 122 -6.08 10.81 6.04
N ASN A 123 -6.28 11.12 4.76
CA ASN A 123 -7.59 11.58 4.26
C ASN A 123 -8.40 10.46 3.60
N ASN A 124 -8.10 9.19 3.92
CA ASN A 124 -8.70 8.00 3.35
C ASN A 124 -8.33 7.76 1.87
N GLU A 125 -7.14 8.16 1.44
CA GLU A 125 -6.59 7.62 0.20
C GLU A 125 -6.16 6.17 0.45
N VAL A 126 -6.63 5.23 -0.35
CA VAL A 126 -6.17 3.84 -0.30
C VAL A 126 -5.10 3.62 -1.35
N VAL A 127 -4.02 2.97 -0.93
CA VAL A 127 -2.99 2.41 -1.80
C VAL A 127 -3.22 0.92 -1.95
N GLY A 128 -3.31 0.45 -3.19
CA GLY A 128 -3.46 -0.95 -3.50
C GLY A 128 -2.49 -1.44 -4.57
N LEU A 129 -2.18 -2.73 -4.51
CA LEU A 129 -1.47 -3.47 -5.55
C LEU A 129 -2.52 -4.08 -6.49
N LEU A 130 -2.47 -3.73 -7.77
CA LEU A 130 -3.34 -4.27 -8.81
C LEU A 130 -2.65 -5.48 -9.45
N PRO A 131 -3.22 -6.70 -9.35
CA PRO A 131 -2.66 -7.88 -9.98
C PRO A 131 -2.55 -7.71 -11.49
N PRO A 132 -1.50 -8.23 -12.12
CA PRO A 132 -1.32 -8.15 -13.56
C PRO A 132 -2.35 -9.03 -14.26
N GLY A 133 -2.87 -8.54 -15.39
CA GLY A 133 -3.66 -9.37 -16.31
C GLY A 133 -2.82 -10.38 -17.12
N GLY A 134 -1.50 -10.42 -16.90
CA GLY A 134 -0.51 -11.17 -17.68
C GLY A 134 0.75 -11.54 -16.88
N ASP A 135 1.88 -10.88 -17.15
CA ASP A 135 3.15 -11.13 -16.45
C ASP A 135 2.99 -10.92 -14.94
N ARG A 136 3.24 -11.97 -14.16
CA ARG A 136 3.08 -11.99 -12.69
C ARG A 136 3.90 -10.92 -11.95
N ASN A 137 4.90 -10.31 -12.58
CA ASN A 137 5.72 -9.26 -11.98
C ASN A 137 5.33 -7.84 -12.40
N ASP A 138 4.29 -7.66 -13.22
CA ASP A 138 3.84 -6.34 -13.69
C ASP A 138 2.67 -5.78 -12.88
N TRP A 139 2.70 -5.99 -11.57
CA TRP A 139 1.72 -5.39 -10.68
C TRP A 139 1.84 -3.87 -10.74
N LYS A 140 0.70 -3.19 -10.76
CA LYS A 140 0.63 -1.72 -10.72
C LYS A 140 0.23 -1.27 -9.33
N ILE A 141 0.60 -0.04 -8.97
CA ILE A 141 0.15 0.60 -7.74
C ILE A 141 -1.01 1.52 -8.08
N VAL A 142 -2.10 1.42 -7.33
CA VAL A 142 -3.28 2.27 -7.47
C VAL A 142 -3.45 3.08 -6.20
N VAL A 143 -3.71 4.37 -6.35
CA VAL A 143 -4.08 5.30 -5.28
C VAL A 143 -5.48 5.82 -5.58
N THR A 144 -6.37 5.82 -4.58
CA THR A 144 -7.74 6.31 -4.78
C THR A 144 -8.40 6.79 -3.47
N ASP A 145 -9.21 7.84 -3.54
CA ASP A 145 -10.15 8.26 -2.49
C ASP A 145 -11.61 7.85 -2.84
N ALA A 146 -11.76 6.93 -3.81
CA ALA A 146 -12.96 6.54 -4.54
C ALA A 146 -13.48 7.51 -5.59
N ARG A 147 -13.16 8.82 -5.51
CA ARG A 147 -13.61 9.84 -6.48
C ARG A 147 -12.62 10.00 -7.61
N GLU A 148 -11.34 9.94 -7.27
CA GLU A 148 -10.24 9.96 -8.22
C GLU A 148 -9.44 8.67 -8.09
N TRP A 149 -8.87 8.26 -9.22
CA TRP A 149 -8.08 7.05 -9.34
C TRP A 149 -6.80 7.39 -10.04
N TRP A 150 -5.69 6.98 -9.46
CA TRP A 150 -4.36 7.23 -10.00
C TRP A 150 -3.56 5.94 -10.02
N ILE A 151 -3.00 5.58 -11.18
CA ILE A 151 -2.15 4.40 -11.34
C ILE A 151 -0.70 4.83 -11.55
N TYR A 152 0.17 4.28 -10.72
CA TYR A 152 1.61 4.34 -10.94
C TYR A 152 2.03 3.23 -11.90
N ASP A 153 2.50 3.62 -13.09
CA ASP A 153 3.06 2.70 -14.06
C ASP A 153 4.54 2.43 -13.76
N GLY A 154 4.78 1.60 -12.75
CA GLY A 154 6.11 1.23 -12.30
C GLY A 154 6.06 0.16 -11.21
N LYS A 155 7.25 -0.24 -10.74
CA LYS A 155 7.39 -1.23 -9.68
C LYS A 155 7.09 -0.63 -8.31
N PHE A 156 6.81 -1.47 -7.32
CA PHE A 156 6.59 -1.04 -5.94
C PHE A 156 7.81 -0.33 -5.36
N GLU A 157 9.02 -0.82 -5.67
CA GLU A 157 10.28 -0.16 -5.29
C GLU A 157 10.37 1.27 -5.85
N ASP A 158 10.06 1.44 -7.15
CA ASP A 158 10.11 2.74 -7.82
C ASP A 158 9.06 3.71 -7.24
N PHE A 159 7.86 3.20 -6.92
CA PHE A 159 6.81 3.97 -6.26
C PHE A 159 7.24 4.47 -4.88
N LEU A 160 7.78 3.59 -4.03
CA LEU A 160 8.27 3.98 -2.70
C LEU A 160 9.40 5.01 -2.80
N LYS A 161 10.34 4.79 -3.72
CA LYS A 161 11.43 5.73 -3.95
C LYS A 161 10.89 7.09 -4.40
N ALA A 162 9.99 7.12 -5.39
CA ALA A 162 9.40 8.34 -5.90
C ALA A 162 8.66 9.13 -4.81
N ILE A 163 7.93 8.45 -3.93
CA ILE A 163 7.31 9.08 -2.76
C ILE A 163 8.37 9.71 -1.85
N VAL A 164 9.38 8.94 -1.45
CA VAL A 164 10.36 9.37 -0.45
C VAL A 164 11.30 10.46 -0.96
N THR A 165 11.55 10.49 -2.27
CA THR A 165 12.37 11.54 -2.89
C THR A 165 11.55 12.71 -3.43
N GLY A 166 10.23 12.74 -3.22
CA GLY A 166 9.35 13.78 -3.77
C GLY A 166 9.25 13.79 -5.30
N GLY A 167 9.57 12.67 -5.94
CA GLY A 167 9.52 12.50 -7.40
C GLY A 167 8.18 12.00 -7.94
N ILE A 168 7.13 12.01 -7.10
CA ILE A 168 5.78 11.57 -7.46
C ILE A 168 4.88 12.78 -7.72
N GLU A 169 4.23 12.81 -8.88
CA GLU A 169 3.17 13.76 -9.21
C GLU A 169 1.82 13.02 -9.12
N CYS A 170 1.21 13.07 -7.94
CA CYS A 170 -0.08 12.45 -7.65
C CYS A 170 -0.98 13.48 -6.96
N ASP A 171 -2.06 13.88 -7.62
CA ASP A 171 -3.02 14.88 -7.10
C ASP A 171 -3.67 14.45 -5.78
N LEU A 172 -3.74 13.14 -5.52
CA LEU A 172 -4.23 12.56 -4.27
C LEU A 172 -3.23 12.69 -3.11
N PHE A 173 -1.96 13.02 -3.39
CA PHE A 173 -0.92 13.21 -2.38
C PHE A 173 -0.27 14.61 -2.46
N PRO A 174 -1.05 15.70 -2.36
CA PRO A 174 -0.51 17.04 -2.57
C PRO A 174 0.58 17.40 -1.54
N TRP A 175 0.46 16.87 -0.32
CA TRP A 175 1.33 17.19 0.82
C TRP A 175 2.72 16.54 0.76
N LEU A 176 2.88 15.44 0.00
CA LEU A 176 4.15 14.70 -0.05
C LEU A 176 5.29 15.53 -0.68
N SER A 177 4.93 16.51 -1.52
CA SER A 177 5.90 17.41 -2.17
C SER A 177 6.34 18.59 -1.29
N GLU A 178 5.62 18.87 -0.21
CA GLU A 178 5.77 20.12 0.57
C GLU A 178 6.48 19.92 1.92
N GLN A 179 6.66 18.66 2.36
CA GLN A 179 7.13 18.33 3.71
C GLN A 179 8.47 17.57 3.66
N PRO A 180 9.37 17.77 4.64
CA PRO A 180 10.51 16.89 4.80
C PRO A 180 10.02 15.47 5.07
N VAL A 181 10.51 14.50 4.30
CA VAL A 181 10.11 13.11 4.47
C VAL A 181 10.67 12.56 5.77
N VAL A 182 9.79 12.39 6.75
CA VAL A 182 10.05 11.64 7.98
C VAL A 182 9.61 10.20 7.74
N LEU A 183 10.51 9.25 7.97
CA LEU A 183 10.23 7.83 7.90
C LEU A 183 10.12 7.23 9.29
N GLU A 184 9.10 6.41 9.49
CA GLU A 184 8.86 5.73 10.76
C GLU A 184 8.49 4.27 10.53
N GLU A 185 8.93 3.38 11.42
CA GLU A 185 8.50 1.99 11.46
C GLU A 185 7.48 1.74 12.57
N LEU A 186 6.50 0.89 12.29
CA LEU A 186 5.50 0.45 13.24
C LEU A 186 6.13 -0.45 14.32
N VAL A 187 6.08 0.01 15.57
CA VAL A 187 6.56 -0.72 16.74
C VAL A 187 5.53 -1.75 17.18
N SER A 188 4.32 -1.29 17.43
CA SER A 188 3.20 -2.07 17.97
C SER A 188 1.90 -1.31 17.83
N TYR A 189 0.80 -2.00 18.05
CA TYR A 189 -0.49 -1.38 18.33
C TYR A 189 -0.74 -1.43 19.84
N GLU A 190 -1.19 -0.33 20.43
CA GLU A 190 -1.50 -0.21 21.86
C GLU A 190 -3.01 -0.05 22.05
N SER A 191 -3.59 -0.84 22.95
CA SER A 191 -5.00 -0.70 23.32
C SER A 191 -5.18 0.44 24.32
N THR A 192 -6.08 1.35 24.00
CA THR A 192 -6.50 2.49 24.84
C THR A 192 -8.01 2.42 25.06
N GLU A 193 -8.54 3.22 26.00
CA GLU A 193 -9.99 3.35 26.19
C GLU A 193 -10.72 3.83 24.92
N GLY A 194 -10.03 4.53 24.02
CA GLY A 194 -10.55 5.00 22.74
C GLY A 194 -10.36 4.04 21.56
N GLY A 195 -9.82 2.83 21.79
CA GLY A 195 -9.52 1.86 20.75
C GLY A 195 -8.02 1.60 20.61
N VAL A 196 -7.62 1.06 19.46
CA VAL A 196 -6.25 0.60 19.21
C VAL A 196 -5.47 1.67 18.43
N ILE A 197 -4.37 2.15 18.99
CA ILE A 197 -3.52 3.19 18.37
C ILE A 197 -2.16 2.62 17.94
N PRO A 198 -1.64 2.99 16.75
CA PRO A 198 -0.30 2.57 16.33
C PRO A 198 0.78 3.39 17.04
N ARG A 199 1.86 2.71 17.44
CA ARG A 199 3.08 3.33 17.94
C ARG A 199 4.18 3.29 16.88
N TRP A 200 4.73 4.46 16.57
CA TRP A 200 5.74 4.64 15.53
C TRP A 200 7.12 4.91 16.12
N ARG A 201 8.18 4.57 15.37
CA ARG A 201 9.57 4.93 15.69
C ARG A 201 10.24 5.54 14.47
N ARG A 202 10.75 6.76 14.61
CA ARG A 202 11.50 7.47 13.56
C ARG A 202 12.79 6.75 13.19
N MET A 203 12.95 6.53 11.89
CA MET A 203 14.16 6.04 11.25
C MET A 203 15.19 7.16 11.21
N SER A 204 16.46 6.79 11.45
CA SER A 204 17.60 7.71 11.50
C SER A 204 18.25 7.91 10.15
#